data_AF-A0A819R143-F1
#
_entry.id   AF-A0A819R143-F1
#
_cell.length_a   1.000
_cell.length_b   1.000
_cell.length_c   1.000
_cell.angle_alpha   90.00
_cell.angle_beta   90.00
_cell.angle_gamma   90.00
#
_symmetry.space_group_name_H-M   'P 1'
#
loop_
_entity.id
_entity.type
_entity.pdbx_description
1 polymer ?
#
loop_
_entity_poly.entity_id
_entity_poly.type
_entity_poly.pdbx_seq_one_letter_code
_entity_poly.pdbx_strand_id
1 'polypeptide(L)'
;MATTVTESNLCSICNKPSARRFCIGCKKYFCPKDFKEHEQQLSIKFDNEIVRSHDELLEQIQKLEKSNSLSVDLFDQIEQWKNTTINKVKKAAEKAQHELTELINKQRITIIKQLEPITREIRCRREEENFVENDIDELK
;
A
#
# COMPACT_ATOMS: atom_id res chain seq x y z
N MET A 1 -56.73 20.07 55.90
CA MET A 1 -56.93 18.69 55.39
C MET A 1 -56.00 18.50 54.21
N ALA A 2 -55.12 17.51 54.30
CA ALA A 2 -54.15 17.19 53.26
C ALA A 2 -54.82 16.38 52.14
N THR A 3 -54.75 16.86 50.91
CA THR A 3 -55.11 16.09 49.70
C THR A 3 -53.82 15.83 48.93
N THR A 4 -53.08 14.84 49.40
CA THR A 4 -52.12 14.11 48.56
C THR A 4 -52.90 13.05 47.78
N VAL A 5 -52.70 12.94 46.46
CA VAL A 5 -52.52 11.68 45.70
C VAL A 5 -52.42 11.94 44.19
N THR A 6 -51.18 11.76 43.71
CA THR A 6 -50.68 11.36 42.37
C THR A 6 -50.93 12.21 41.13
N GLU A 7 -49.83 12.82 40.66
CA GLU A 7 -49.58 13.17 39.26
C GLU A 7 -49.96 12.01 38.31
N SER A 8 -51.09 12.20 37.62
CA SER A 8 -51.59 11.57 36.40
C SER A 8 -51.10 10.15 36.07
N ASN A 9 -51.73 9.15 36.68
CA ASN A 9 -51.62 7.75 36.30
C ASN A 9 -52.52 7.34 35.10
N LEU A 10 -52.54 8.13 34.00
CA LEU A 10 -53.36 7.87 32.80
C LEU A 10 -52.55 7.49 31.54
N CYS A 11 -53.10 6.63 30.66
CA CYS A 11 -52.42 6.28 29.41
C CYS A 11 -52.05 7.54 28.60
N SER A 12 -50.80 7.63 28.14
CA SER A 12 -50.30 8.82 27.43
C SER A 12 -50.94 9.03 26.05
N ILE A 13 -51.67 8.04 25.52
CA ILE A 13 -52.38 8.11 24.23
C ILE A 13 -53.89 8.27 24.45
N CYS A 14 -54.55 7.31 25.12
CA CYS A 14 -56.00 7.32 25.25
C CYS A 14 -56.54 7.91 26.58
N ASN A 15 -55.66 8.34 27.50
CA ASN A 15 -55.99 8.92 28.80
C ASN A 15 -56.88 8.04 29.72
N LYS A 16 -56.97 6.73 29.45
CA LYS A 16 -57.76 5.79 30.27
C LYS A 16 -56.94 5.23 31.44
N PRO A 17 -57.57 5.02 32.62
CA PRO A 17 -56.98 4.25 33.71
C PRO A 17 -57.10 2.75 33.40
N SER A 18 -55.99 2.06 33.13
CA SER A 18 -55.94 0.60 32.93
C SER A 18 -54.69 0.01 33.59
N ALA A 19 -54.49 -1.31 33.54
CA ALA A 19 -53.18 -1.90 33.78
C ALA A 19 -52.17 -1.27 32.79
N ARG A 20 -51.08 -0.67 33.26
CA ARG A 20 -50.17 0.11 32.41
C ARG A 20 -48.75 -0.43 32.40
N ARG A 21 -48.13 -0.32 31.23
CA ARG A 21 -46.70 -0.59 30.99
C ARG A 21 -45.97 0.73 30.85
N PHE A 22 -44.77 0.81 31.40
CA PHE A 22 -43.91 1.98 31.29
C PHE A 22 -42.86 1.76 30.20
N CYS A 23 -42.78 2.66 29.23
CA CYS A 23 -41.70 2.65 28.23
C CYS A 23 -40.55 3.52 28.74
N ILE A 24 -39.38 2.91 28.96
CA ILE A 24 -38.18 3.61 29.45
C ILE A 24 -37.68 4.63 28.40
N GLY A 25 -37.70 4.26 27.12
CA GLY A 25 -37.24 5.14 26.04
C GLY A 25 -38.08 6.40 25.89
N CYS A 26 -39.41 6.28 25.97
CA CYS A 26 -40.32 7.43 25.86
C CYS A 26 -40.63 8.12 27.20
N LYS A 27 -40.25 7.51 28.33
CA LYS A 27 -40.60 7.93 29.71
C LYS A 27 -42.10 8.17 29.89
N LYS A 28 -42.92 7.27 29.34
CA LYS A 28 -44.39 7.38 29.29
C LYS A 28 -45.08 6.07 29.67
N TYR A 29 -46.27 6.18 30.26
CA TYR A 29 -47.12 5.03 30.56
C TYR A 29 -48.17 4.82 29.47
N PHE A 30 -48.39 3.56 29.11
CA PHE A 30 -49.35 3.14 28.08
C PHE A 30 -50.27 2.03 28.59
N CYS A 31 -51.51 2.00 28.11
CA CYS A 31 -52.36 0.82 28.27
C CYS A 31 -51.82 -0.34 27.40
N PRO A 32 -52.23 -1.60 27.63
CA PRO A 32 -51.63 -2.74 26.93
C PRO A 32 -51.85 -2.70 25.42
N LYS A 33 -53.00 -2.16 24.99
CA LYS A 33 -53.32 -1.96 23.56
C LYS A 33 -52.37 -0.94 22.92
N ASP A 34 -52.30 0.26 23.49
CA ASP A 34 -51.49 1.36 22.98
C ASP A 34 -49.99 1.08 23.08
N PHE A 35 -49.57 0.28 24.07
CA PHE A 35 -48.18 -0.18 24.18
C PHE A 35 -47.79 -1.12 23.03
N LYS A 36 -48.67 -2.04 22.65
CA LYS A 36 -48.44 -2.95 21.51
C LYS A 36 -48.34 -2.17 20.20
N GLU A 37 -49.20 -1.17 20.02
CA GLU A 37 -49.14 -0.30 18.85
C GLU A 37 -47.86 0.55 18.82
N HIS A 38 -47.41 1.04 19.98
CA HIS A 38 -46.13 1.73 20.11
C HIS A 38 -44.94 0.83 19.72
N GLU A 39 -44.91 -0.42 20.19
CA GLU A 39 -43.87 -1.40 19.80
C GLU A 39 -43.87 -1.67 18.29
N GLN A 40 -45.05 -1.82 17.68
CA GLN A 40 -45.17 -2.01 16.23
C GLN A 40 -44.65 -0.80 15.45
N GLN A 41 -44.99 0.42 15.86
CA GLN A 41 -44.48 1.63 15.22
C GLN A 41 -42.96 1.76 15.36
N LEU A 42 -42.38 1.35 16.48
CA LEU A 42 -40.93 1.33 16.67
C LEU A 42 -40.27 0.33 15.73
N SER A 43 -40.80 -0.88 15.59
CA SER A 43 -40.30 -1.89 14.65
C SER A 43 -40.31 -1.35 13.22
N ILE A 44 -41.43 -0.77 12.78
CA ILE A 44 -41.57 -0.20 11.43
C ILE A 44 -40.55 0.91 11.20
N LYS A 45 -40.33 1.79 12.16
CA LYS A 45 -39.33 2.86 12.04
C LYS A 45 -37.92 2.30 11.98
N PHE A 46 -37.60 1.31 12.81
CA PHE A 46 -36.28 0.69 12.82
C PHE A 46 -35.98 0.02 11.48
N ASP A 47 -36.94 -0.71 10.91
CA ASP A 47 -36.78 -1.35 9.61
C ASP A 47 -36.61 -0.30 8.48
N ASN A 48 -37.42 0.76 8.49
CA ASN A 48 -37.43 1.77 7.43
C ASN A 48 -36.25 2.75 7.47
N GLU A 49 -35.78 3.11 8.65
CA GLU A 49 -34.74 4.14 8.85
C GLU A 49 -33.37 3.51 9.03
N ILE A 50 -33.25 2.43 9.79
CA ILE A 50 -31.97 1.84 10.16
C ILE A 50 -31.61 0.69 9.22
N VAL A 51 -32.46 -0.34 9.13
CA VAL A 51 -32.16 -1.54 8.34
C VAL A 51 -32.01 -1.19 6.86
N ARG A 52 -32.98 -0.45 6.30
CA ARG A 52 -32.89 -0.03 4.90
C ARG A 52 -31.67 0.84 4.60
N SER A 53 -31.35 1.81 5.46
CA SER A 53 -30.16 2.66 5.24
C SER A 53 -28.87 1.85 5.33
N HIS A 54 -28.79 0.91 6.26
CA HIS A 54 -27.66 -0.02 6.37
C HIS A 54 -27.50 -0.84 5.08
N ASP A 55 -28.58 -1.44 4.59
CA ASP A 55 -28.55 -2.31 3.42
C ASP A 55 -28.22 -1.52 2.14
N GLU A 56 -28.74 -0.30 1.99
CA GLU A 56 -28.40 0.61 0.89
C GLU A 56 -26.90 0.98 0.91
N LEU A 57 -26.32 1.25 2.08
CA LEU A 57 -24.89 1.54 2.21
C LEU A 57 -24.04 0.31 1.88
N LEU A 58 -24.44 -0.86 2.37
CA LEU A 58 -23.74 -2.12 2.11
C LEU A 58 -23.77 -2.47 0.63
N GLU A 59 -24.91 -2.28 -0.04
CA GLU A 59 -25.04 -2.48 -1.49
C GLU A 59 -24.17 -1.48 -2.29
N GLN A 60 -24.11 -0.21 -1.87
CA GLN A 60 -23.25 0.80 -2.49
C GLN A 60 -21.76 0.42 -2.40
N ILE A 61 -21.31 -0.03 -1.22
CA ILE A 61 -19.92 -0.47 -1.01
C ILE A 61 -19.61 -1.68 -1.91
N GLN A 62 -20.49 -2.68 -1.95
CA GLN A 62 -20.29 -3.86 -2.79
C GLN A 62 -20.30 -3.55 -4.29
N LYS A 63 -21.03 -2.52 -4.73
CA LYS A 63 -21.00 -2.05 -6.13
C LYS A 63 -19.68 -1.37 -6.48
N LEU A 64 -19.07 -0.62 -5.54
CA LEU A 64 -17.73 -0.05 -5.73
C LEU A 64 -16.68 -1.14 -5.92
N GLU A 65 -16.73 -2.21 -5.12
CA GLU A 65 -15.83 -3.36 -5.29
C GLU A 65 -15.97 -4.06 -6.66
N LYS A 66 -17.19 -4.10 -7.22
CA LYS A 66 -17.45 -4.70 -8.54
C LYS A 66 -17.11 -3.80 -9.72
N SER A 67 -17.09 -2.48 -9.52
CA SER A 67 -16.78 -1.48 -10.56
C SER A 67 -15.29 -1.09 -10.58
N ASN A 68 -14.45 -1.79 -9.82
CA ASN A 68 -13.03 -1.52 -9.60
C ASN A 68 -12.11 -1.76 -10.81
N SER A 69 -12.61 -1.63 -12.05
CA SER A 69 -11.78 -1.60 -13.27
C SER A 69 -10.67 -0.54 -13.17
N LEU A 70 -10.95 0.58 -12.49
CA LEU A 70 -9.98 1.65 -12.23
C LEU A 70 -8.81 1.18 -11.32
N SER A 71 -9.08 0.31 -10.34
CA SER A 71 -8.05 -0.24 -9.45
C SER A 71 -7.13 -1.20 -10.20
N VAL A 72 -7.69 -2.04 -11.08
CA VAL A 72 -6.92 -2.97 -11.93
C VAL A 72 -5.99 -2.19 -12.85
N ASP A 73 -6.48 -1.12 -13.47
CA ASP A 73 -5.67 -0.25 -14.34
C ASP A 73 -4.51 0.44 -13.58
N LEU A 74 -4.75 0.92 -12.35
CA LEU A 74 -3.69 1.51 -11.52
C LEU A 74 -2.63 0.48 -11.11
N PHE A 75 -3.02 -0.76 -10.77
CA PHE A 75 -2.06 -1.82 -10.47
C PHE A 75 -1.23 -2.18 -11.70
N ASP A 76 -1.83 -2.26 -12.88
CA ASP A 76 -1.12 -2.50 -14.13
C ASP A 76 -0.14 -1.36 -14.46
N GLN A 77 -0.55 -0.10 -14.25
CA GLN A 77 0.34 1.05 -14.42
C GLN A 77 1.55 1.01 -13.45
N ILE A 78 1.33 0.64 -12.19
CA ILE A 78 2.39 0.46 -11.20
C ILE A 78 3.35 -0.67 -11.64
N GLU A 79 2.81 -1.79 -12.11
CA GLU A 79 3.58 -2.94 -12.57
C GLU A 79 4.43 -2.58 -13.81
N GLN A 80 3.85 -1.86 -14.77
CA GLN A 80 4.55 -1.36 -15.95
C GLN A 80 5.67 -0.38 -15.57
N TRP A 81 5.40 0.55 -14.66
CA TRP A 81 6.40 1.51 -14.16
C TRP A 81 7.57 0.78 -13.48
N LYS A 82 7.27 -0.20 -12.63
CA LYS A 82 8.27 -1.03 -11.94
C LYS A 82 9.16 -1.76 -12.95
N ASN A 83 8.55 -2.49 -13.89
CA ASN A 83 9.27 -3.29 -14.87
C ASN A 83 10.12 -2.42 -15.81
N THR A 84 9.58 -1.27 -16.24
CA THR A 84 10.31 -0.29 -17.06
C THR A 84 11.53 0.25 -16.32
N THR A 85 11.39 0.57 -15.03
CA THR A 85 12.47 1.11 -14.21
C THR A 85 13.57 0.08 -14.01
N ILE A 86 13.23 -1.16 -13.65
CA ILE A 86 14.19 -2.26 -13.52
C ILE A 86 14.98 -2.45 -14.82
N ASN A 87 14.28 -2.46 -15.96
CA ASN A 87 14.93 -2.64 -17.26
C ASN A 87 15.90 -1.50 -17.59
N LYS A 88 15.53 -0.25 -17.30
CA LYS A 88 16.42 0.91 -17.50
C LYS A 88 17.69 0.81 -16.64
N VAL A 89 17.55 0.44 -15.38
CA VAL A 89 18.69 0.28 -14.46
C VAL A 89 19.60 -0.85 -14.93
N LYS A 90 19.05 -2.00 -15.33
CA LYS A 90 19.84 -3.12 -15.88
C LYS A 90 20.64 -2.71 -17.11
N LYS A 91 20.00 -2.08 -18.10
CA LYS A 91 20.67 -1.59 -19.32
C LYS A 91 21.78 -0.59 -19.01
N ALA A 92 21.57 0.31 -18.06
CA ALA A 92 22.59 1.27 -17.65
C ALA A 92 23.79 0.56 -16.99
N ALA A 93 23.54 -0.43 -16.13
CA ALA A 93 24.59 -1.22 -15.50
C ALA A 93 25.38 -2.06 -16.51
N GLU A 94 24.70 -2.75 -17.44
CA GLU A 94 25.33 -3.52 -18.51
C GLU A 94 26.21 -2.63 -19.40
N LYS A 95 25.72 -1.44 -19.76
CA LYS A 95 26.49 -0.46 -20.52
C LYS A 95 27.74 -0.01 -19.77
N ALA A 96 27.62 0.33 -18.49
CA ALA A 96 28.76 0.75 -17.66
C ALA A 96 29.81 -0.36 -17.52
N GLN A 97 29.38 -1.62 -17.34
CA GLN A 97 30.27 -2.77 -17.28
C GLN A 97 31.03 -2.99 -18.60
N HIS A 98 30.33 -2.86 -19.73
CA HIS A 98 30.94 -2.97 -21.04
C HIS A 98 31.98 -1.85 -21.28
N GLU A 99 31.61 -0.60 -21.01
CA GLU A 99 32.52 0.55 -21.15
C GLU A 99 33.78 0.41 -20.28
N LEU A 100 33.62 -0.04 -19.02
CA LEU A 100 34.74 -0.29 -18.13
C LEU A 100 35.66 -1.39 -18.66
N THR A 101 35.08 -2.47 -19.19
CA THR A 101 35.84 -3.60 -19.74
C THR A 101 36.66 -3.17 -20.96
N GLU A 102 36.06 -2.39 -21.86
CA GLU A 102 36.74 -1.81 -23.02
C GLU A 102 37.90 -0.89 -22.61
N LEU A 103 37.69 -0.02 -21.61
CA LEU A 103 38.74 0.85 -21.08
C LEU A 103 39.90 0.04 -20.49
N ILE A 104 39.61 -0.98 -19.68
CA ILE A 104 40.64 -1.86 -19.10
C ILE A 104 41.41 -2.59 -20.20
N ASN A 105 40.72 -3.14 -21.19
CA ASN A 105 41.35 -3.86 -22.30
C ASN A 105 42.25 -2.92 -23.13
N LYS A 106 41.77 -1.71 -23.44
CA LYS A 106 42.56 -0.70 -24.15
C LYS A 106 43.82 -0.30 -23.37
N GLN A 107 43.68 -0.10 -22.06
CA GLN A 107 44.81 0.24 -21.20
C GLN A 107 45.82 -0.92 -21.12
N ARG A 108 45.34 -2.15 -21.01
CA ARG A 108 46.17 -3.36 -21.02
C ARG A 108 46.98 -3.48 -22.32
N ILE A 109 46.33 -3.30 -23.47
CA ILE A 109 47.02 -3.34 -24.78
C ILE A 109 48.08 -2.23 -24.87
N THR A 110 47.77 -1.04 -24.37
CA THR A 110 48.71 0.09 -24.35
C THR A 110 49.96 -0.24 -23.52
N ILE A 111 49.77 -0.79 -22.32
CA ILE A 111 50.87 -1.19 -21.44
C ILE A 111 51.71 -2.29 -22.09
N ILE A 112 51.08 -3.31 -22.68
CA ILE A 112 51.81 -4.39 -23.37
C ILE A 112 52.70 -3.82 -24.48
N LYS A 113 52.15 -2.92 -25.32
CA LYS A 113 52.92 -2.26 -26.39
C LYS A 113 54.07 -1.40 -25.86
N GLN A 114 53.90 -0.76 -24.71
CA GLN A 114 54.98 0.02 -24.06
C GLN A 114 56.08 -0.88 -23.49
N LEU A 115 55.75 -2.11 -23.09
CA LEU A 115 56.71 -3.09 -22.55
C LEU A 115 57.43 -3.90 -23.64
N GLU A 116 56.89 -4.00 -24.85
CA GLU A 116 57.50 -4.74 -25.97
C GLU A 116 58.95 -4.29 -26.29
N PRO A 117 59.27 -2.98 -26.38
CA PRO A 117 60.64 -2.52 -26.63
C PRO A 117 61.60 -2.94 -25.52
N ILE A 118 61.21 -2.75 -24.26
CA ILE A 118 62.01 -3.13 -23.08
C ILE A 118 62.24 -4.65 -23.07
N THR A 119 61.20 -5.42 -23.37
CA THR A 119 61.29 -6.89 -23.48
C THR A 119 62.27 -7.31 -24.57
N ARG A 120 62.27 -6.61 -25.71
CA ARG A 120 63.21 -6.88 -26.82
C ARG A 120 64.64 -6.53 -26.42
N GLU A 121 64.86 -5.39 -25.79
CA GLU A 121 66.16 -4.96 -25.30
C GLU A 121 66.77 -5.95 -24.30
N ILE A 122 65.96 -6.39 -23.31
CA ILE A 122 66.38 -7.41 -22.34
C ILE A 122 66.79 -8.71 -23.05
N ARG A 123 66.05 -9.14 -24.09
CA ARG A 123 66.38 -10.35 -24.86
C ARG A 123 67.68 -10.19 -25.65
N CYS A 124 67.83 -9.09 -26.39
CA CYS A 124 69.05 -8.83 -27.18
C CYS A 124 70.30 -8.80 -26.30
N ARG A 125 70.27 -8.04 -25.18
CA ARG A 125 71.41 -7.97 -24.25
C ARG A 125 71.76 -9.33 -23.65
N ARG A 126 70.75 -10.17 -23.35
CA ARG A 126 70.96 -11.54 -22.87
C ARG A 126 71.60 -12.43 -23.93
N GLU A 127 71.14 -12.37 -25.18
CA GLU A 127 71.68 -13.18 -26.30
C GLU A 127 73.11 -12.78 -26.65
N GLU A 128 73.44 -11.49 -26.55
CA GLU A 128 74.77 -10.95 -26.83
C GLU A 128 75.75 -11.07 -25.64
N GLU A 129 75.31 -11.60 -24.49
CA GLU A 129 76.04 -11.56 -23.20
C GLU A 129 76.56 -10.14 -22.85
N ASN A 130 75.85 -9.12 -23.32
CA ASN A 130 76.27 -7.72 -23.31
C ASN A 130 75.50 -6.97 -22.22
N PHE A 131 75.83 -7.24 -20.97
CA PHE A 131 75.28 -6.56 -19.80
C PHE A 131 76.32 -6.43 -18.69
N VAL A 132 76.30 -5.30 -17.98
CA VAL A 132 77.13 -5.02 -16.81
C VAL A 132 76.26 -4.71 -15.58
N GLU A 133 76.86 -4.60 -14.40
CA GLU A 133 76.15 -4.37 -13.14
C GLU A 133 75.25 -3.12 -13.20
N ASN A 134 75.68 -2.06 -13.88
CA ASN A 134 74.89 -0.84 -14.06
C ASN A 134 73.61 -1.07 -14.89
N ASP A 135 73.64 -1.97 -15.88
CA ASP A 135 72.47 -2.29 -16.70
C ASP A 135 71.40 -3.00 -15.89
N ILE A 136 71.82 -3.82 -14.91
CA ILE A 136 70.93 -4.50 -13.98
C ILE A 136 70.25 -3.48 -13.05
N ASP A 137 70.97 -2.43 -12.64
CA ASP A 137 70.41 -1.37 -11.80
C ASP A 137 69.54 -0.36 -12.56
N GLU A 138 69.76 -0.16 -13.87
CA GLU A 138 68.87 0.66 -14.72
C GLU A 138 67.56 -0.06 -15.12
N LEU A 139 67.56 -1.39 -15.18
CA LEU A 139 66.41 -2.21 -15.60
C LEU A 139 65.54 -2.73 -14.43
N LYS A 140 65.97 -2.53 -13.18
CA LYS A 140 65.20 -2.82 -11.96
C LYS A 140 64.11 -1.78 -11.72
#